data_AF-A0A3A5V5W1-F1
#
_entry.id   AF-A0A3A5V5W1-F1
#
_cell.length_a   1.000
_cell.length_b   1.000
_cell.length_c   1.000
_cell.angle_alpha   90.00
_cell.angle_beta   90.00
_cell.angle_gamma   90.00
#
_symmetry.space_group_name_H-M   'P 1'
#
loop_
_entity.id
_entity.type
_entity.pdbx_description
1 polymer ?
#
loop_
_entity_poly.entity_id
_entity_poly.type
_entity_poly.pdbx_seq_one_letter_code
_entity_poly.pdbx_strand_id
1 'polypeptide(L)'
;MGDGIVKARYLVCIFVSLALIMPSSAADVEGGVNVEPVIEDTIFESLNHTVNTTDLEDWNITMTLNDAAYNNNTTFTLTTQICNNEGVCFAPSQATILTEDNKTFTSGVTTIEDHSYVNWRVTANYTDDNDTTEKFPSSGFYKTWSDCWYHDGEWGGNGCPEAETVEEEKKEDDDDSLPALGIIATAGTIAMAAFIRYE
;
A
#
# COMPACT_ATOMS: atom_id res chain seq x y z
N MET A 1 52.67 3.11 -18.68
CA MET A 1 51.41 2.37 -18.95
C MET A 1 50.59 2.12 -17.67
N GLY A 2 50.45 3.12 -16.77
CA GLY A 2 49.73 2.93 -15.49
C GLY A 2 48.60 3.92 -15.22
N ASP A 3 48.65 5.12 -15.79
CA ASP A 3 47.77 6.22 -15.36
C ASP A 3 46.35 6.16 -15.99
N GLY A 4 46.23 5.67 -17.22
CA GLY A 4 44.93 5.56 -17.93
C GLY A 4 44.01 4.46 -17.39
N ILE A 5 44.58 3.34 -16.92
CA ILE A 5 43.81 2.21 -16.35
C ILE A 5 43.22 2.58 -14.99
N VAL A 6 43.94 3.38 -14.20
CA VAL A 6 43.48 3.84 -12.88
C VAL A 6 42.35 4.86 -13.05
N LYS A 7 42.47 5.81 -13.98
CA LYS A 7 41.39 6.78 -14.30
C LYS A 7 40.13 6.11 -14.82
N ALA A 8 40.26 5.09 -15.69
CA ALA A 8 39.13 4.32 -16.19
C ALA A 8 38.41 3.55 -15.06
N ARG A 9 39.16 2.97 -14.11
CA ARG A 9 38.59 2.28 -12.94
C ARG A 9 37.85 3.23 -12.00
N TYR A 10 38.40 4.42 -11.74
CA TYR A 10 37.72 5.43 -10.93
C TYR A 10 36.42 5.91 -11.59
N LEU A 11 36.42 6.14 -12.91
CA LEU A 11 35.22 6.53 -13.64
C LEU A 11 34.15 5.42 -13.58
N VAL A 12 34.53 4.16 -13.78
CA VAL A 12 33.59 3.03 -13.66
C VAL A 12 33.01 2.93 -12.24
N CYS A 13 33.83 3.09 -11.19
CA CYS A 13 33.33 3.08 -9.81
C CYS A 13 32.36 4.25 -9.53
N ILE A 14 32.62 5.44 -10.07
CA ILE A 14 31.73 6.60 -9.93
C ILE A 14 30.41 6.38 -10.67
N PHE A 15 30.45 5.85 -11.89
CA PHE A 15 29.22 5.52 -12.64
C PHE A 15 28.40 4.42 -11.97
N VAL A 16 29.05 3.38 -11.42
CA VAL A 16 28.37 2.31 -10.68
C VAL A 16 27.77 2.85 -9.37
N SER A 17 28.47 3.73 -8.66
CA SER A 17 27.93 4.33 -7.43
C SER A 17 26.79 5.33 -7.71
N LEU A 18 26.83 6.08 -8.81
CA LEU A 18 25.72 6.94 -9.25
C LEU A 18 24.48 6.12 -9.68
N ALA A 19 24.67 4.96 -10.31
CA ALA A 19 23.57 4.10 -10.73
C ALA A 19 22.80 3.48 -9.53
N LEU A 20 23.44 3.38 -8.36
CA LEU A 20 22.82 2.88 -7.13
C LEU A 20 21.99 3.95 -6.38
N ILE A 21 22.06 5.22 -6.79
CA ILE A 21 21.32 6.33 -6.17
C ILE A 21 20.10 6.72 -7.00
N MET A 22 19.68 5.92 -7.98
CA MET A 22 18.37 6.14 -8.58
C MET A 22 17.33 5.84 -7.51
N PRO A 23 16.55 6.83 -7.02
CA PRO A 23 15.36 6.50 -6.25
C PRO A 23 14.50 5.67 -7.20
N SER A 24 14.25 4.41 -6.86
CA SER A 24 13.13 3.70 -7.42
C SER A 24 11.92 4.59 -7.13
N SER A 25 11.35 5.22 -8.15
CA SER A 25 10.11 5.97 -8.00
C SER A 25 9.06 4.99 -7.50
N ALA A 26 8.92 4.87 -6.18
CA ALA A 26 7.67 4.46 -5.59
C ALA A 26 6.70 5.53 -6.09
N ALA A 27 5.81 5.14 -7.00
CA ALA A 27 4.67 5.98 -7.29
C ALA A 27 4.07 6.37 -5.95
N ASP A 28 3.96 7.65 -5.69
CA ASP A 28 3.36 8.20 -4.48
C ASP A 28 1.92 7.69 -4.46
N VAL A 29 1.64 6.67 -3.64
CA VAL A 29 0.30 6.10 -3.54
C VAL A 29 -0.37 6.85 -2.41
N GLU A 30 -1.28 7.75 -2.76
CA GLU A 30 -2.07 8.50 -1.79
C GLU A 30 -2.76 7.54 -0.80
N GLY A 31 -2.57 7.82 0.50
CA GLY A 31 -3.20 7.06 1.58
C GLY A 31 -4.73 7.07 1.42
N GLY A 32 -5.35 5.91 1.63
CA GLY A 32 -6.81 5.78 1.52
C GLY A 32 -7.36 5.76 0.09
N VAL A 33 -6.53 5.88 -0.95
CA VAL A 33 -6.98 5.79 -2.34
C VAL A 33 -6.65 4.42 -2.93
N ASN A 34 -7.68 3.66 -3.30
CA ASN A 34 -7.52 2.32 -3.86
C ASN A 34 -6.70 2.34 -5.16
N VAL A 35 -5.94 1.27 -5.38
CA VAL A 35 -5.30 1.01 -6.67
C VAL A 35 -6.18 -0.01 -7.40
N GLU A 36 -7.00 0.52 -8.30
CA GLU A 36 -8.06 -0.20 -9.01
C GLU A 36 -7.56 -0.86 -10.32
N PRO A 37 -8.17 -1.98 -10.76
CA PRO A 37 -7.89 -2.58 -12.05
C PRO A 37 -8.47 -1.78 -13.21
N VAL A 38 -7.73 -1.69 -14.31
CA VAL A 38 -8.28 -1.32 -15.62
C VAL A 38 -8.63 -2.62 -16.33
N ILE A 39 -9.93 -2.85 -16.56
CA ILE A 39 -10.42 -4.11 -17.16
C ILE A 39 -10.56 -4.05 -18.69
N GLU A 40 -10.51 -2.86 -19.27
CA GLU A 40 -10.55 -2.68 -20.74
C GLU A 40 -9.37 -3.40 -21.39
N ASP A 41 -9.65 -4.11 -22.49
CA ASP A 41 -8.67 -4.93 -23.23
C ASP A 41 -7.99 -6.03 -22.39
N THR A 42 -8.60 -6.43 -21.27
CA THR A 42 -8.17 -7.59 -20.47
C THR A 42 -9.06 -8.80 -20.72
N ILE A 43 -8.71 -9.91 -20.07
CA ILE A 43 -9.48 -11.17 -20.06
C ILE A 43 -10.79 -11.11 -19.25
N PHE A 44 -11.00 -10.03 -18.48
CA PHE A 44 -12.17 -9.89 -17.63
C PHE A 44 -13.29 -9.17 -18.39
N GLU A 45 -14.49 -9.75 -18.36
CA GLU A 45 -15.74 -9.06 -18.70
C GLU A 45 -16.15 -8.12 -17.56
N SER A 46 -16.00 -8.58 -16.31
CA SER A 46 -16.19 -7.75 -15.13
C SER A 46 -15.30 -8.20 -13.97
N LEU A 47 -14.93 -7.25 -13.12
CA LEU A 47 -14.20 -7.50 -11.89
C LEU A 47 -14.73 -6.53 -10.83
N ASN A 48 -15.31 -7.08 -9.76
CA ASN A 48 -15.84 -6.31 -8.64
C ASN A 48 -15.23 -6.80 -7.33
N HIS A 49 -14.83 -5.90 -6.45
CA HIS A 49 -14.32 -6.24 -5.13
C HIS A 49 -14.87 -5.33 -4.04
N THR A 50 -14.66 -5.70 -2.79
CA THR A 50 -14.85 -4.80 -1.64
C THR A 50 -13.94 -3.59 -1.83
N VAL A 51 -14.52 -2.38 -1.86
CA VAL A 51 -13.78 -1.12 -2.10
C VAL A 51 -13.38 -0.38 -0.82
N ASN A 52 -13.92 -0.79 0.33
CA ASN A 52 -13.59 -0.25 1.64
C ASN A 52 -13.65 -1.41 2.63
N THR A 53 -12.57 -1.67 3.36
CA THR A 53 -12.48 -2.82 4.27
C THR A 53 -12.56 -2.38 5.73
N THR A 54 -13.21 -3.19 6.56
CA THR A 54 -13.24 -2.97 8.01
C THR A 54 -12.41 -4.06 8.68
N ASP A 55 -11.86 -3.79 9.86
CA ASP A 55 -11.18 -4.80 10.67
C ASP A 55 -12.09 -6.02 10.91
N LEU A 56 -11.49 -7.21 10.79
CA LEU A 56 -12.14 -8.51 11.01
C LEU A 56 -13.33 -8.82 10.08
N GLU A 57 -13.56 -8.02 9.04
CA GLU A 57 -14.58 -8.27 8.01
C GLU A 57 -13.98 -8.91 6.75
N ASP A 58 -14.85 -9.47 5.91
CA ASP A 58 -14.42 -10.15 4.68
C ASP A 58 -14.19 -9.15 3.53
N TRP A 59 -12.97 -9.14 3.01
CA TRP A 59 -12.68 -8.60 1.69
C TRP A 59 -13.05 -9.65 0.64
N ASN A 60 -13.95 -9.30 -0.28
CA ASN A 60 -14.47 -10.22 -1.30
C ASN A 60 -14.16 -9.71 -2.71
N ILE A 61 -14.02 -10.63 -3.65
CA ILE A 61 -13.83 -10.35 -5.09
C ILE A 61 -14.64 -11.33 -5.93
N THR A 62 -15.26 -10.79 -6.99
CA THR A 62 -15.96 -11.53 -8.04
C THR A 62 -15.37 -11.14 -9.39
N MET A 63 -14.97 -12.13 -10.18
CA MET A 63 -14.36 -11.97 -11.49
C MET A 63 -15.17 -12.78 -12.51
N THR A 64 -15.55 -12.16 -13.62
CA THR A 64 -16.19 -12.83 -14.75
C THR A 64 -15.30 -12.72 -15.97
N LEU A 65 -15.02 -13.84 -16.62
CA LEU A 65 -14.22 -13.88 -17.85
C LEU A 65 -15.03 -13.46 -19.06
N ASN A 66 -14.34 -12.82 -20.01
CA ASN A 66 -14.87 -12.66 -21.35
C ASN A 66 -14.95 -14.01 -22.08
N ASP A 67 -15.73 -14.06 -23.16
CA ASP A 67 -15.97 -15.31 -23.90
C ASP A 67 -14.69 -15.90 -24.49
N ALA A 68 -13.71 -15.07 -24.88
CA ALA A 68 -12.45 -15.56 -25.43
C ALA A 68 -11.62 -16.32 -24.37
N ALA A 69 -11.48 -15.74 -23.18
CA ALA A 69 -10.75 -16.35 -22.06
C ALA A 69 -11.49 -17.59 -21.51
N TYR A 70 -12.82 -17.54 -21.45
CA TYR A 70 -13.65 -18.68 -21.07
C TYR A 70 -13.47 -19.87 -22.02
N ASN A 71 -13.52 -19.63 -23.34
CA ASN A 71 -13.37 -20.67 -24.34
C ASN A 71 -11.95 -21.27 -24.41
N ASN A 72 -10.96 -20.61 -23.80
CA ASN A 72 -9.55 -21.06 -23.74
C ASN A 72 -9.20 -21.79 -22.44
N ASN A 73 -10.22 -22.23 -21.67
CA ASN A 73 -10.06 -22.92 -20.38
C ASN A 73 -9.17 -22.16 -19.37
N THR A 74 -9.20 -20.83 -19.40
CA THR A 74 -8.33 -20.03 -18.54
C THR A 74 -8.70 -20.23 -17.07
N THR A 75 -7.70 -20.48 -16.23
CA THR A 75 -7.86 -20.61 -14.77
C THR A 75 -7.07 -19.52 -14.04
N PHE A 76 -7.40 -19.23 -12.78
CA PHE A 76 -6.78 -18.14 -12.05
C PHE A 76 -6.33 -18.55 -10.67
N THR A 77 -5.32 -17.87 -10.17
CA THR A 77 -4.96 -17.83 -8.76
C THR A 77 -5.05 -16.40 -8.25
N LEU A 78 -5.51 -16.25 -7.01
CA LEU A 78 -5.62 -14.96 -6.34
C LEU A 78 -4.58 -14.94 -5.23
N THR A 79 -3.64 -14.00 -5.33
CA THR A 79 -2.68 -13.74 -4.25
C THR A 79 -3.16 -12.54 -3.45
N THR A 80 -3.28 -12.67 -2.14
CA THR A 80 -3.58 -11.56 -1.24
C THR A 80 -2.45 -11.36 -0.23
N GLN A 81 -2.36 -10.16 0.31
CA GLN A 81 -1.44 -9.79 1.39
C GLN A 81 -2.09 -8.68 2.21
N ILE A 82 -2.16 -8.86 3.52
CA ILE A 82 -2.71 -7.86 4.44
C ILE A 82 -1.55 -7.16 5.16
N CYS A 83 -1.64 -5.84 5.28
CA CYS A 83 -0.69 -5.01 6.02
C CYS A 83 -1.40 -4.24 7.13
N ASN A 84 -0.72 -4.04 8.26
CA ASN A 84 -1.24 -3.29 9.40
C ASN A 84 -0.82 -1.81 9.38
N ASN A 85 -1.41 -1.01 10.27
CA ASN A 85 -1.13 0.43 10.39
C ASN A 85 0.28 0.73 10.92
N GLU A 86 0.97 -0.25 11.50
CA GLU A 86 2.40 -0.15 11.84
C GLU A 86 3.34 -0.32 10.62
N GLY A 87 2.81 -0.58 9.43
CA GLY A 87 3.57 -0.80 8.21
C GLY A 87 4.13 -2.21 8.06
N VAL A 88 3.66 -3.17 8.85
CA VAL A 88 4.05 -4.58 8.78
C VAL A 88 3.05 -5.34 7.91
N CYS A 89 3.58 -6.07 6.92
CA CYS A 89 2.78 -6.91 6.03
C CYS A 89 3.00 -8.39 6.33
N PHE A 90 1.94 -9.19 6.29
CA PHE A 90 2.08 -10.64 6.27
C PHE A 90 2.72 -11.12 4.96
N ALA A 91 3.20 -12.36 4.96
CA ALA A 91 3.61 -13.00 3.73
C ALA A 91 2.41 -13.13 2.76
N PRO A 92 2.59 -12.86 1.46
CA PRO A 92 1.53 -13.10 0.48
C PRO A 92 1.08 -14.57 0.49
N SER A 93 -0.23 -14.79 0.39
CA SER A 93 -0.84 -16.12 0.39
C SER A 93 -1.84 -16.27 -0.75
N GLN A 94 -2.11 -17.52 -1.14
CA GLN A 94 -3.12 -17.80 -2.16
C GLN A 94 -4.49 -17.96 -1.51
N ALA A 95 -5.47 -17.19 -1.97
CA ALA A 95 -6.84 -17.30 -1.52
C ALA A 95 -7.57 -18.44 -2.26
N THR A 96 -8.54 -19.05 -1.58
CA THR A 96 -9.40 -20.08 -2.16
C THR A 96 -10.36 -19.44 -3.16
N ILE A 97 -10.39 -19.98 -4.38
CA ILE A 97 -11.30 -19.54 -5.43
C ILE A 97 -12.41 -20.58 -5.61
N LEU A 98 -13.65 -20.10 -5.75
CA LEU A 98 -14.84 -20.89 -6.01
C LEU A 98 -15.42 -20.52 -7.38
N THR A 99 -15.96 -21.52 -8.08
CA THR A 99 -16.63 -21.37 -9.38
C THR A 99 -17.60 -22.52 -9.58
N GLU A 100 -18.74 -22.26 -10.21
CA GLU A 100 -19.72 -23.30 -10.57
C GLU A 100 -19.81 -23.51 -12.09
N ASP A 101 -19.45 -22.50 -12.89
CA ASP A 101 -19.65 -22.44 -14.34
C ASP A 101 -18.35 -22.31 -15.15
N ASN A 102 -17.20 -22.19 -14.46
CA ASN A 102 -15.87 -21.88 -15.02
C ASN A 102 -15.78 -20.52 -15.73
N LYS A 103 -16.79 -19.65 -15.58
CA LYS A 103 -16.81 -18.30 -16.14
C LYS A 103 -16.75 -17.23 -15.05
N THR A 104 -17.45 -17.46 -13.95
CA THR A 104 -17.55 -16.54 -12.80
C THR A 104 -16.86 -17.15 -11.59
N PHE A 105 -15.86 -16.43 -11.08
CA PHE A 105 -15.01 -16.84 -9.98
C PHE A 105 -15.22 -15.91 -8.79
N THR A 106 -15.40 -16.48 -7.61
CA THR A 106 -15.52 -15.74 -6.35
C THR A 106 -14.43 -16.15 -5.37
N SER A 107 -13.97 -15.20 -4.58
CA SER A 107 -12.98 -15.43 -3.53
C SER A 107 -13.07 -14.35 -2.47
N GLY A 108 -12.48 -14.61 -1.31
CA GLY A 108 -12.40 -13.64 -0.24
C GLY A 108 -11.39 -14.03 0.82
N VAL A 109 -10.99 -13.05 1.61
CA VAL A 109 -10.16 -13.21 2.81
C VAL A 109 -10.70 -12.32 3.93
N THR A 110 -10.66 -12.83 5.15
CA THR A 110 -11.00 -12.05 6.35
C THR A 110 -9.80 -11.18 6.72
N THR A 111 -10.04 -9.90 6.96
CA THR A 111 -9.01 -8.95 7.42
C THR A 111 -8.61 -9.23 8.88
N ILE A 112 -7.59 -8.54 9.36
CA ILE A 112 -7.14 -8.63 10.76
C ILE A 112 -7.49 -7.33 11.50
N GLU A 113 -7.32 -7.33 12.82
CA GLU A 113 -7.33 -6.09 13.61
C GLU A 113 -6.19 -5.17 13.18
N ASP A 114 -6.45 -3.86 13.22
CA ASP A 114 -5.50 -2.79 12.87
C ASP A 114 -4.92 -2.93 11.45
N HIS A 115 -5.72 -3.47 10.50
CA HIS A 115 -5.25 -3.56 9.12
C HIS A 115 -5.35 -2.18 8.42
N SER A 116 -4.32 -1.86 7.64
CA SER A 116 -4.26 -0.62 6.86
C SER A 116 -4.84 -0.82 5.46
N TYR A 117 -4.50 -1.94 4.83
CA TYR A 117 -4.96 -2.26 3.47
C TYR A 117 -4.78 -3.75 3.14
N VAL A 118 -5.54 -4.18 2.12
CA VAL A 118 -5.42 -5.49 1.47
C VAL A 118 -4.81 -5.30 0.09
N ASN A 119 -3.60 -5.83 -0.10
CA ASN A 119 -2.98 -5.99 -1.41
C ASN A 119 -3.52 -7.25 -2.08
N TRP A 120 -3.82 -7.18 -3.37
CA TRP A 120 -4.32 -8.33 -4.12
C TRP A 120 -3.82 -8.35 -5.56
N ARG A 121 -3.68 -9.55 -6.14
CA ARG A 121 -3.24 -9.75 -7.52
C ARG A 121 -3.85 -11.02 -8.09
N VAL A 122 -4.38 -10.92 -9.30
CA VAL A 122 -4.87 -12.07 -10.06
C VAL A 122 -3.77 -12.56 -10.99
N THR A 123 -3.55 -13.88 -11.04
CA THR A 123 -2.66 -14.51 -12.02
C THR A 123 -3.48 -15.47 -12.87
N ALA A 124 -3.57 -15.19 -14.16
CA ALA A 124 -4.14 -16.05 -15.17
C ALA A 124 -3.17 -17.18 -15.52
N ASN A 125 -3.70 -18.38 -15.72
CA ASN A 125 -2.97 -19.55 -16.19
C ASN A 125 -3.69 -20.07 -17.45
N TYR A 126 -2.98 -20.07 -18.57
CA TYR A 126 -3.49 -20.51 -19.86
C TYR A 126 -2.98 -21.92 -20.14
N THR A 127 -3.80 -22.92 -19.84
CA THR A 127 -3.46 -24.34 -20.07
C THR A 127 -3.28 -24.65 -21.55
N ASP A 128 -4.05 -23.98 -22.42
CA ASP A 128 -4.03 -24.23 -23.86
C ASP A 128 -2.85 -23.54 -24.58
N ASP A 129 -2.15 -22.63 -23.88
CA ASP A 129 -0.96 -21.92 -24.38
C ASP A 129 0.28 -22.27 -23.56
N ASN A 130 0.65 -23.56 -23.55
CA ASN A 130 1.90 -24.08 -22.96
C ASN A 130 2.12 -23.65 -21.49
N ASP A 131 1.05 -23.63 -20.69
CA ASP A 131 1.06 -23.25 -19.28
C ASP A 131 1.64 -21.84 -19.01
N THR A 132 1.41 -20.91 -19.95
CA THR A 132 1.80 -19.51 -19.76
C THR A 132 0.95 -18.84 -18.68
N THR A 133 1.51 -17.78 -18.08
CA THR A 133 0.83 -17.01 -17.04
C THR A 133 0.88 -15.53 -17.30
N GLU A 134 -0.20 -14.83 -16.94
CA GLU A 134 -0.32 -13.37 -17.01
C GLU A 134 -0.77 -12.83 -15.65
N LYS A 135 -0.27 -11.65 -15.26
CA LYS A 135 -0.51 -11.05 -13.96
C LYS A 135 -1.28 -9.74 -14.09
N PHE A 136 -2.24 -9.55 -13.18
CA PHE A 136 -3.08 -8.36 -13.09
C PHE A 136 -3.01 -7.84 -11.65
N PRO A 137 -2.26 -6.75 -11.37
CA PRO A 137 -1.47 -5.96 -12.32
C PRO A 137 -0.20 -6.68 -12.79
N SER A 138 0.42 -6.20 -13.88
CA SER A 138 1.65 -6.77 -14.45
C SER A 138 2.86 -6.69 -13.50
N SER A 139 2.84 -5.72 -12.58
CA SER A 139 3.82 -5.58 -11.49
C SER A 139 3.13 -5.09 -10.21
N GLY A 140 3.66 -5.49 -9.05
CA GLY A 140 3.10 -5.12 -7.76
C GLY A 140 1.77 -5.82 -7.44
N PHE A 141 0.86 -5.06 -6.85
CA PHE A 141 -0.47 -5.46 -6.39
C PHE A 141 -1.46 -4.32 -6.62
N TYR A 142 -2.72 -4.66 -6.85
CA TYR A 142 -3.83 -3.75 -6.56
C TYR A 142 -3.99 -3.59 -5.05
N LYS A 143 -4.68 -2.56 -4.61
CA LYS A 143 -4.79 -2.21 -3.18
C LYS A 143 -6.20 -1.75 -2.85
N THR A 144 -6.78 -2.34 -1.81
CA THR A 144 -8.00 -1.85 -1.16
C THR A 144 -7.65 -1.32 0.22
N TRP A 145 -8.00 -0.09 0.53
CA TRP A 145 -7.74 0.51 1.84
C TRP A 145 -8.83 0.16 2.86
N SER A 146 -8.38 0.10 4.12
CA SER A 146 -9.25 0.03 5.29
C SER A 146 -10.04 1.32 5.45
N ASP A 147 -11.16 1.25 6.16
CA ASP A 147 -11.92 2.40 6.64
C ASP A 147 -11.24 3.08 7.84
N CYS A 148 -10.18 2.47 8.38
CA CYS A 148 -9.19 3.09 9.25
C CYS A 148 -7.77 2.75 8.80
N TRP A 149 -7.03 3.73 8.31
CA TRP A 149 -5.68 3.52 7.82
C TRP A 149 -4.70 4.57 8.33
N TYR A 150 -3.46 4.16 8.51
CA TYR A 150 -2.31 5.02 8.71
C TYR A 150 -1.36 4.94 7.52
N HIS A 151 -1.01 6.08 6.96
CA HIS A 151 -0.06 6.18 5.85
C HIS A 151 0.75 7.47 5.97
N ASP A 152 2.08 7.35 5.83
CA ASP A 152 3.00 8.50 5.75
C ASP A 152 2.85 9.58 6.84
N GLY A 153 2.49 9.17 8.07
CA GLY A 153 2.35 10.08 9.20
C GLY A 153 0.92 10.54 9.47
N GLU A 154 -0.02 10.16 8.62
CA GLU A 154 -1.41 10.62 8.68
C GLU A 154 -2.36 9.45 8.89
N TRP A 155 -3.34 9.65 9.77
CA TRP A 155 -4.49 8.77 9.94
C TRP A 155 -5.63 9.25 9.06
N GLY A 156 -6.30 8.31 8.40
CA GLY A 156 -7.47 8.59 7.58
C GLY A 156 -8.53 7.50 7.64
N GLY A 157 -9.69 7.82 7.08
CA GLY A 157 -10.89 6.99 7.17
C GLY A 157 -11.82 7.39 8.31
N ASN A 158 -12.96 6.73 8.40
CA ASN A 158 -14.04 7.00 9.35
C ASN A 158 -14.31 5.84 10.33
N GLY A 159 -13.63 4.71 10.15
CA GLY A 159 -13.73 3.52 11.00
C GLY A 159 -12.68 3.47 12.10
N CYS A 160 -11.82 4.49 12.23
CA CYS A 160 -10.80 4.47 13.28
C CYS A 160 -11.46 4.52 14.66
N PRO A 161 -10.95 3.73 15.63
CA PRO A 161 -11.37 3.88 17.01
C PRO A 161 -11.24 5.34 17.38
N GLU A 162 -12.32 5.94 17.91
CA GLU A 162 -12.20 7.27 18.48
C GLU A 162 -11.06 7.19 19.48
N ALA A 163 -10.02 8.00 19.28
CA ALA A 163 -9.01 8.20 20.30
C ALA A 163 -9.82 8.57 21.54
N GLU A 164 -9.86 7.68 22.53
CA GLU A 164 -10.49 7.99 23.80
C GLU A 164 -9.87 9.32 24.18
N THR A 165 -10.68 10.38 24.11
CA THR A 165 -10.32 11.61 24.77
C THR A 165 -10.18 11.15 26.20
N VAL A 166 -8.93 11.01 26.64
CA VAL A 166 -8.64 11.07 28.05
C VAL A 166 -9.09 12.47 28.40
N GLU A 167 -10.39 12.61 28.68
CA GLU A 167 -10.89 13.67 29.51
C GLU A 167 -10.04 13.51 30.76
N GLU A 168 -8.97 14.31 30.86
CA GLU A 168 -8.28 14.46 32.13
C GLU A 168 -9.40 14.84 33.09
N GLU A 169 -9.81 13.88 33.92
CA GLU A 169 -10.84 14.07 34.92
C GLU A 169 -10.46 15.34 35.67
N LYS A 170 -11.20 16.40 35.38
CA LYS A 170 -11.04 17.68 36.03
C LYS A 170 -11.53 17.43 37.45
N LYS A 171 -10.62 16.98 38.32
CA LYS A 171 -10.84 16.99 39.76
C LYS A 171 -11.13 18.44 40.14
N GLU A 172 -12.41 18.72 40.38
CA GLU A 172 -12.82 19.85 41.19
C GLU A 172 -12.34 19.57 42.62
N ASP A 173 -11.08 19.90 42.87
CA ASP A 173 -10.59 20.11 44.23
C ASP A 173 -10.78 21.61 44.52
N ASP A 174 -11.87 21.92 45.22
CA ASP A 174 -12.08 23.21 45.87
C ASP A 174 -10.93 23.47 46.87
N ASP A 175 -10.34 24.65 46.74
CA ASP A 175 -9.58 25.40 47.75
C ASP A 175 -8.40 24.69 48.44
N ASP A 176 -7.19 24.76 47.86
CA ASP A 176 -6.13 25.61 48.43
C ASP A 176 -4.87 25.69 47.53
N SER A 177 -4.41 26.94 47.30
CA SER A 177 -3.07 27.35 46.84
C SER A 177 -2.68 27.20 45.35
N LEU A 178 -2.94 28.24 44.54
CA LEU A 178 -2.11 28.66 43.39
C LEU A 178 -0.92 29.55 43.88
N PRO A 179 0.21 29.76 43.14
CA PRO A 179 0.28 29.85 41.68
C PRO A 179 1.55 29.36 40.93
N ALA A 180 1.31 29.08 39.65
CA ALA A 180 2.14 29.38 38.46
C ALA A 180 3.60 28.89 38.38
N LEU A 181 3.84 27.94 37.47
CA LEU A 181 4.91 28.05 36.47
C LEU A 181 4.42 27.47 35.13
N GLY A 182 4.09 28.36 34.19
CA GLY A 182 3.88 28.01 32.80
C GLY A 182 5.21 27.76 32.10
N ILE A 183 5.27 26.74 31.23
CA ILE A 183 6.39 26.53 30.31
C ILE A 183 5.85 26.36 28.88
N ILE A 184 5.71 27.52 28.24
CA ILE A 184 6.15 27.89 26.89
C ILE A 184 6.06 26.80 25.79
N ALA A 185 5.10 26.99 24.89
CA ALA A 185 5.13 26.44 23.54
C ALA A 185 6.23 27.13 22.70
N THR A 186 7.23 26.37 22.25
CA THR A 186 8.22 26.85 21.28
C THR A 186 7.66 26.80 19.88
N ALA A 187 7.32 27.97 19.34
CA ALA A 187 7.07 28.20 17.91
C ALA A 187 8.42 28.25 17.16
N GLY A 188 8.51 27.55 16.03
CA GLY A 188 9.70 27.50 15.17
C GLY A 188 9.91 28.79 14.38
N THR A 189 11.17 29.10 14.10
CA THR A 189 11.53 30.11 13.09
C THR A 189 12.56 29.55 12.12
N ILE A 190 12.17 29.51 10.84
CA ILE A 190 13.03 29.40 9.67
C ILE A 190 13.68 30.78 9.43
N ALA A 191 14.99 30.83 9.26
CA ALA A 191 15.65 31.88 8.47
C ALA A 191 17.00 31.38 7.94
N MET A 192 17.05 31.08 6.64
CA MET A 192 18.29 30.89 5.89
C MET A 192 18.93 32.24 5.54
N ALA A 193 20.27 32.21 5.50
CA ALA A 193 21.19 32.97 4.64
C ALA A 193 21.28 34.50 4.79
N ALA A 194 22.50 34.98 5.08
CA ALA A 194 23.34 35.63 4.07
C ALA A 194 24.74 35.93 4.62
N PHE A 195 25.76 35.51 3.87
CA PHE A 195 27.11 36.08 3.89
C PHE A 195 27.04 37.61 3.75
N ILE A 196 27.95 38.39 4.35
CA ILE A 196 29.13 38.98 3.69
C ILE A 196 30.08 39.55 4.75
N ARG A 197 31.39 39.31 4.55
CA ARG A 197 32.53 39.99 5.19
C ARG A 197 32.64 41.45 4.76
N TYR A 198 32.88 42.34 5.71
CA TYR A 198 33.67 43.59 5.61
C TYR A 198 33.84 44.07 7.07
N GLU A 199 35.00 44.41 7.63
CA GLU A 199 36.26 44.97 7.15
C GLU A 199 37.38 44.51 8.11
#